data_AF-A0A5P6P3B3-F1
#
_entry.id   AF-A0A5P6P3B3-F1
#
_cell.length_a   1.000
_cell.length_b   1.000
_cell.length_c   1.000
_cell.angle_alpha   90.00
_cell.angle_beta   90.00
_cell.angle_gamma   90.00
#
_symmetry.space_group_name_H-M   'P 1'
#
loop_
_entity.id
_entity.type
_entity.pdbx_description
1 polymer ?
#
loop_
_entity_poly.entity_id
_entity_poly.type
_entity_poly.pdbx_seq_one_letter_code
_entity_poly.pdbx_strand_id
1 'polypeptide(L)' 'MQNSKSCPKCQSNEIIRIPGEARAFGAGNNILVGGTIFSAAKVTRYLCASCGFSEEWVESVDDIARIKKKYSV' A
#
# COMPACT_ATOMS: atom_id res chain seq x y z
N MET A 1 -7.64 5.22 7.13
CA MET A 1 -7.24 4.26 8.18
C MET A 1 -5.84 4.52 8.70
N GLN A 2 -4.84 4.78 7.86
CA GLN A 2 -3.48 5.08 8.32
C GLN A 2 -3.43 6.28 9.28
N ASN A 3 -4.10 7.38 8.92
CA ASN A 3 -4.08 8.62 9.73
C ASN A 3 -5.18 8.63 10.81
N SER A 4 -6.42 8.32 10.43
CA SER A 4 -7.58 8.39 11.32
C SER A 4 -7.66 7.27 12.37
N LYS A 5 -6.93 6.16 12.16
CA LYS A 5 -7.05 4.90 12.93
C LYS A 5 -8.45 4.28 12.98
N SER A 6 -9.37 4.79 12.16
CA SER A 6 -10.75 4.31 12.00
C SER A 6 -11.09 4.11 10.52
N CYS A 7 -12.06 3.23 10.24
CA CYS A 7 -12.54 2.97 8.89
C CYS A 7 -13.39 4.13 8.37
N PRO A 8 -13.09 4.73 7.20
CA PRO A 8 -13.87 5.84 6.67
C PRO A 8 -15.26 5.42 6.15
N LYS A 9 -15.55 4.12 6.08
CA LYS A 9 -16.82 3.58 5.56
C LYS A 9 -17.80 3.22 6.67
N CYS A 10 -17.34 2.61 7.76
CA CYS A 10 -18.20 2.14 8.85
C CYS A 10 -17.80 2.67 10.24
N GLN A 11 -16.78 3.53 10.33
CA GLN A 11 -16.26 4.13 11.58
C GLN A 11 -15.69 3.13 12.60
N SER A 12 -15.65 1.84 12.29
CA SER A 12 -15.01 0.84 13.14
C SER A 12 -13.51 1.10 13.33
N ASN A 13 -13.00 0.72 14.50
CA ASN A 13 -11.58 0.74 14.85
C ASN A 13 -10.90 -0.63 14.72
N GLU A 14 -11.62 -1.66 14.25
CA GLU A 14 -11.04 -2.99 13.98
C GLU A 14 -10.24 -2.96 12.67
N ILE A 15 -9.02 -2.43 12.75
CA ILE A 15 -8.14 -2.22 11.60
C ILE A 15 -6.93 -3.16 11.66
N ILE A 16 -6.74 -3.95 10.62
CA ILE A 16 -5.58 -4.82 10.44
C ILE A 16 -4.60 -4.12 9.49
N ARG A 17 -3.34 -3.98 9.92
CA ARG A 17 -2.24 -3.49 9.07
C ARG A 17 -1.47 -4.67 8.47
N ILE A 18 -1.47 -4.75 7.15
CA ILE A 18 -0.77 -5.77 6.35
C ILE A 18 0.44 -5.09 5.70
N PRO A 19 1.68 -5.39 6.14
CA PRO A 19 2.88 -4.78 5.57
C PRO A 19 3.02 -5.02 4.06
N GLY A 20 3.62 -4.06 3.35
CA GLY A 20 4.01 -4.20 1.96
C GLY A 20 5.07 -5.28 1.75
N GLU A 21 4.85 -6.18 0.80
CA GLU A 21 5.82 -7.20 0.41
C GLU A 21 6.07 -7.22 -1.10
N ALA A 22 7.32 -7.51 -1.46
CA ALA A 22 7.78 -7.73 -2.82
C ALA A 22 8.45 -9.10 -2.88
N ARG A 23 7.84 -10.03 -3.61
CA ARG A 23 8.31 -11.42 -3.76
C ARG A 23 8.59 -11.74 -5.23
N ALA A 24 9.11 -12.94 -5.48
CA ALA A 24 9.40 -13.42 -6.84
C ALA A 24 8.20 -13.21 -7.79
N PHE A 25 8.50 -12.95 -9.06
CA PHE A 25 7.51 -12.71 -10.12
C PHE A 25 6.54 -11.53 -9.85
N GLY A 26 6.94 -10.54 -9.04
CA GLY A 26 6.10 -9.38 -8.74
C GLY A 26 5.04 -9.64 -7.67
N ALA A 27 5.01 -10.83 -7.06
CA ALA A 27 4.00 -11.18 -6.08
C ALA A 27 4.06 -10.29 -4.83
N GLY A 28 2.89 -10.07 -4.22
CA GLY A 28 2.71 -9.23 -3.04
C GLY A 28 2.02 -7.89 -3.34
N ASN A 29 1.92 -7.06 -2.31
CA ASN A 29 1.38 -5.70 -2.35
C ASN A 29 2.52 -4.70 -2.60
N ASN A 30 2.81 -4.52 -3.89
CA ASN A 30 3.86 -3.63 -4.36
C ASN A 30 3.52 -3.02 -5.73
N ILE A 31 4.20 -1.93 -6.07
CA ILE A 31 4.12 -1.26 -7.37
C ILE A 31 5.50 -1.34 -8.03
N LEU A 32 5.56 -1.99 -9.19
CA LEU A 32 6.82 -2.15 -9.90
C LEU A 32 7.22 -0.85 -10.61
N VAL A 33 8.25 -0.17 -10.11
CA VAL A 33 8.74 1.10 -10.71
C VAL A 33 9.97 0.96 -11.59
N GLY A 34 10.63 -0.20 -11.64
CA GLY A 34 11.76 -0.48 -12.53
C GLY A 34 11.64 -1.85 -13.22
N GLY A 35 12.76 -2.40 -13.69
CA GLY A 35 12.79 -3.66 -14.43
C GLY A 35 12.93 -4.94 -13.60
N THR A 36 13.17 -4.81 -12.28
CA THR A 36 13.38 -5.96 -11.38
C THR A 36 12.57 -5.82 -10.09
N ILE A 37 12.37 -6.93 -9.36
CA ILE A 37 11.62 -6.91 -8.10
C ILE A 37 12.25 -6.00 -7.03
N PHE A 38 13.57 -5.82 -7.05
CA PHE A 38 14.27 -4.91 -6.12
C PHE A 38 13.91 -3.44 -6.32
N SER A 39 13.35 -3.10 -7.48
CA SER A 39 12.85 -1.75 -7.74
C SER A 39 11.44 -1.52 -7.20
N ALA A 40 10.73 -2.56 -6.76
CA ALA A 40 9.33 -2.44 -6.37
C ALA A 40 9.13 -1.54 -5.14
N ALA A 41 8.18 -0.62 -5.24
CA ALA A 41 7.69 0.18 -4.13
C ALA A 41 6.72 -0.65 -3.29
N LYS A 42 6.95 -0.77 -2.00
CA LYS A 42 6.09 -1.55 -1.10
C LYS A 42 4.82 -0.76 -0.77
N VAL A 43 3.68 -1.44 -0.73
CA VAL A 43 2.38 -0.82 -0.45
C VAL A 43 1.78 -1.47 0.80
N THR A 44 1.75 -0.76 1.91
CA THR A 44 1.06 -1.23 3.12
C THR A 44 -0.45 -1.20 2.90
N ARG A 45 -1.16 -2.27 3.25
CA ARG A 45 -2.63 -2.35 3.16
C ARG A 45 -3.23 -2.33 4.56
N TYR A 46 -4.18 -1.44 4.77
CA TYR A 46 -5.05 -1.40 5.94
C TYR A 46 -6.37 -2.06 5.56
N LEU A 47 -6.82 -3.03 6.34
CA LEU A 47 -8.10 -3.72 6.15
C LEU A 47 -8.99 -3.45 7.36
N CYS A 48 -10.20 -2.95 7.13
CA CYS A 48 -11.23 -2.91 8.16
C CYS A 48 -11.84 -4.31 8.33
N ALA A 49 -11.60 -4.95 9.47
CA ALA A 49 -12.08 -6.29 9.77
C ALA A 49 -13.61 -6.36 9.96
N SER A 50 -14.28 -5.22 10.20
CA SER A 50 -15.74 -5.20 10.37
C SER A 50 -16.53 -5.08 9.06
N CYS A 51 -16.00 -4.39 8.04
CA CYS A 51 -16.74 -4.16 6.78
C CYS A 51 -15.98 -4.53 5.49
N GLY A 52 -14.72 -4.97 5.60
CA GLY A 52 -13.92 -5.40 4.46
C GLY A 52 -13.31 -4.27 3.62
N PHE A 53 -13.60 -3.00 3.91
CA PHE A 53 -12.95 -1.89 3.21
C PHE A 53 -11.43 -1.93 3.41
N SER A 54 -10.68 -1.79 2.32
CA SER A 54 -9.22 -1.71 2.35
C SER A 54 -8.71 -0.36 1.84
N GLU A 55 -7.72 0.19 2.54
CA GLU A 55 -6.97 1.40 2.15
C GLU A 55 -5.51 1.01 1.93
N GLU A 56 -4.92 1.47 0.84
CA GLU A 56 -3.51 1.21 0.52
C GLU A 56 -2.67 2.46 0.74
N TRP A 57 -1.42 2.27 1.18
CA TRP A 57 -0.54 3.35 1.57
C TRP A 57 0.91 3.07 1.17
N VAL A 58 1.53 3.99 0.42
CA VAL A 58 2.97 4.01 0.18
C VAL A 58 3.61 4.89 1.25
N GLU A 59 4.46 4.31 2.09
CA GLU A 59 5.05 5.03 3.24
C GLU A 59 6.33 5.79 2.88
N SER A 60 7.09 5.30 1.89
CA SER A 60 8.35 5.89 1.46
C SER A 60 8.11 7.07 0.50
N VAL A 61 8.61 8.26 0.87
CA VAL A 61 8.56 9.46 0.01
C VAL A 61 9.35 9.24 -1.28
N ASP A 62 10.47 8.54 -1.21
CA ASP A 62 11.26 8.19 -2.39
C ASP A 62 10.49 7.25 -3.32
N ASP A 63 9.75 6.29 -2.77
CA ASP A 63 8.90 5.39 -3.55
C ASP A 63 7.79 6.18 -4.25
N ILE A 64 7.14 7.11 -3.54
CA ILE A 64 6.14 8.01 -4.14
C ILE A 64 6.76 8.82 -5.28
N ALA A 65 7.98 9.35 -5.11
CA ALA A 65 8.68 10.08 -6.16
C ALA A 65 9.00 9.20 -7.38
N ARG A 66 9.46 7.96 -7.17
CA ARG A 66 9.71 6.99 -8.26
C ARG A 66 8.42 6.61 -8.99
N ILE A 67 7.33 6.37 -8.26
CA ILE A 67 6.00 6.10 -8.83
C ILE A 67 5.55 7.30 -9.67
N LYS A 68 5.63 8.51 -9.11
CA LYS A 68 5.27 9.75 -9.79
C LYS A 68 6.05 9.90 -11.10
N LYS A 69 7.37 9.70 -11.07
CA LYS A 69 8.22 9.76 -12.27
C LYS A 69 7.83 8.74 -13.35
N LYS A 70 7.39 7.54 -12.96
CA LYS A 70 7.03 6.48 -13.91
C LYS A 70 5.63 6.65 -14.52
N TYR A 71 4.65 7.09 -13.73
CA TYR A 71 3.24 7.05 -14.12
C TYR A 71 2.60 8.43 -14.31
N SER A 72 3.26 9.53 -13.92
CA SER A 72 2.76 10.87 -14.26
C SER A 72 3.07 11.15 -15.72
N VAL A 73 2.04 11.53 -16.47
CA VAL A 73 2.12 11.97 -17.87
C VAL A 73 2.71 13.38 -17.93
#